data_AF-A0A2A9PCZ5-F1
#
_entry.id   AF-A0A2A9PCZ5-F1
#
_cell.length_a   1.000
_cell.length_b   1.000
_cell.length_c   1.000
_cell.angle_alpha   90.00
_cell.angle_beta   90.00
_cell.angle_gamma   90.00
#
_symmetry.space_group_name_H-M   'P 1'
#
loop_
_entity.id
_entity.type
_entity.pdbx_description
1 polymer ?
#
loop_
_entity_poly.entity_id
_entity_poly.type
_entity_poly.pdbx_seq_one_letter_code
_entity_poly.pdbx_strand_id
1 'polypeptide(L)' 'MAEQVSKNYGTNSPWLYLNYAAPTQQPLCGYGADNLAFLKKTAAAYDPDAVFQNLMPAGFKVSRANCSFG' A
#
# COMPACT_ATOMS: atom_id res chain seq x y z
N MET A 1 6.05 -17.75 -3.50
CA MET A 1 5.59 -18.86 -4.37
C MET A 1 4.22 -18.55 -4.98
N ALA A 2 3.12 -18.44 -4.22
CA ALA A 2 1.78 -18.19 -4.78
C ALA A 2 1.68 -16.91 -5.66
N GLU A 3 2.21 -15.77 -5.19
CA GLU A 3 2.20 -14.51 -5.95
C GLU A 3 3.06 -14.56 -7.23
N GLN A 4 4.14 -15.35 -7.22
CA GLN A 4 4.96 -15.54 -8.42
C GLN A 4 4.23 -16.40 -9.45
N VAL A 5 3.52 -17.43 -9.00
CA VAL A 5 2.70 -18.30 -9.86
C VAL A 5 1.58 -17.48 -10.50
N SER A 6 0.80 -16.72 -9.73
CA SER A 6 -0.29 -15.90 -10.29
C SER A 6 0.20 -14.85 -11.29
N LYS A 7 1.36 -14.22 -11.03
CA LYS A 7 1.98 -13.28 -11.99
C LYS A 7 2.37 -13.98 -13.29
N ASN A 8 2.97 -15.17 -13.22
CA ASN A 8 3.39 -15.93 -14.40
C ASN A 8 2.21 -16.36 -15.27
N TYR A 9 1.05 -16.66 -14.67
CA TYR A 9 -0.16 -17.06 -15.39
C TYR A 9 -1.07 -15.87 -15.75
N GLY A 10 -0.69 -14.63 -15.46
CA GLY A 10 -1.49 -13.44 -15.74
C GLY A 10 -2.80 -13.36 -14.94
N THR A 11 -2.97 -14.17 -13.91
CA THR A 11 -4.16 -14.22 -13.04
C THR A 11 -3.99 -13.42 -11.76
N ASN A 12 -2.88 -12.69 -11.62
CA ASN A 12 -2.60 -11.91 -10.44
C ASN A 12 -3.51 -10.69 -10.32
N SER A 13 -4.23 -10.58 -9.21
CA SER A 13 -4.93 -9.35 -8.87
C SER A 13 -3.94 -8.33 -8.28
N PRO A 14 -3.96 -7.05 -8.73
CA PRO A 14 -3.20 -5.99 -8.07
C PRO A 14 -3.78 -5.64 -6.70
N TRP A 15 -5.06 -5.95 -6.46
CA TRP A 15 -5.72 -5.68 -5.19
C TRP A 15 -5.32 -6.72 -4.14
N LEU A 16 -4.86 -6.24 -2.98
CA LEU A 16 -4.50 -7.07 -1.83
C LEU A 16 -5.22 -6.56 -0.59
N TYR A 17 -5.81 -7.48 0.17
CA TYR A 17 -6.41 -7.13 1.44
C TYR A 17 -5.33 -6.87 2.49
N LEU A 18 -5.24 -5.62 2.94
CA LEU A 18 -4.15 -5.11 3.77
C LEU A 18 -3.92 -5.92 5.05
N ASN A 19 -4.99 -6.43 5.68
CA ASN A 19 -4.89 -7.19 6.94
C ASN A 19 -4.26 -8.58 6.78
N TYR A 20 -4.19 -9.13 5.55
CA TYR A 20 -3.53 -10.40 5.26
C TYR A 20 -2.31 -10.23 4.34
N ALA A 21 -1.86 -9.00 4.11
CA ALA A 21 -0.67 -8.76 3.31
C ALA A 21 0.60 -9.00 4.13
N ALA A 22 1.57 -9.69 3.53
CA ALA A 22 2.89 -9.87 4.12
C ALA A 22 3.67 -8.53 4.11
N PRO A 23 4.65 -8.32 5.01
CA PRO A 23 5.42 -7.07 5.08
C PRO A 23 6.16 -6.70 3.78
N THR A 24 6.47 -7.69 2.93
CA THR A 24 7.15 -7.52 1.64
C THR A 24 6.21 -7.13 0.50
N GLN A 25 4.90 -7.23 0.69
CA GLN A 25 3.90 -6.87 -0.31
C GLN A 25 3.56 -5.39 -0.23
N GLN A 26 2.88 -4.88 -1.27
CA GLN A 26 2.50 -3.47 -1.37
C GLN A 26 0.97 -3.32 -1.49
N PRO A 27 0.19 -3.63 -0.44
CA PRO A 27 -1.27 -3.64 -0.53
C PRO A 27 -1.87 -2.26 -0.83
N LEU A 28 -1.21 -1.18 -0.40
CA LEU A 28 -1.63 0.19 -0.68
C LEU A 28 -1.57 0.53 -2.18
N CYS A 29 -0.74 -0.15 -2.97
CA CYS A 29 -0.70 0.05 -4.43
C CYS A 29 -1.92 -0.56 -5.13
N GLY A 30 -2.51 -1.60 -4.54
CA GLY A 30 -3.71 -2.25 -5.05
C GLY A 30 -4.97 -1.39 -5.01
N TYR A 31 -4.94 -0.25 -4.32
CA TYR A 31 -6.06 0.69 -4.25
C TYR A 31 -6.15 1.62 -5.47
N GLY A 32 -5.09 1.71 -6.28
CA GLY A 32 -5.02 2.62 -7.43
C GLY A 32 -4.50 4.03 -7.10
N ALA A 33 -4.16 4.77 -8.15
CA ALA A 33 -3.49 6.07 -8.04
C ALA A 33 -4.32 7.09 -7.27
N ASP A 34 -5.60 7.23 -7.62
CA ASP A 34 -6.49 8.24 -7.04
C ASP A 34 -6.74 8.01 -5.55
N ASN A 35 -6.99 6.75 -5.17
CA ASN A 35 -7.19 6.40 -3.76
C ASN A 35 -5.91 6.57 -2.95
N LEU A 36 -4.75 6.19 -3.51
CA LEU A 36 -3.48 6.41 -2.81
C LEU A 36 -3.18 7.90 -2.63
N ALA A 37 -3.45 8.72 -3.64
CA ALA A 37 -3.32 10.18 -3.55
C ALA A 37 -4.26 10.77 -2.49
N PHE A 38 -5.52 10.32 -2.46
CA PHE A 38 -6.48 10.71 -1.43
C PHE A 38 -6.02 10.35 -0.02
N LEU A 39 -5.49 9.14 0.19
CA LEU A 39 -4.96 8.71 1.48
C LEU A 39 -3.75 9.56 1.91
N LYS A 40 -2.83 9.86 0.99
CA LYS A 40 -1.68 10.74 1.26
C LYS A 40 -2.13 12.15 1.66
N LYS A 41 -3.10 12.72 0.95
CA LYS A 41 -3.67 14.04 1.27
C LYS A 41 -4.37 14.05 2.63
N THR A 42 -5.17 13.02 2.91
CA THR A 42 -5.86 12.85 4.20
C THR A 42 -4.87 12.73 5.34
N ALA A 43 -3.81 11.92 5.20
CA ALA A 43 -2.77 11.81 6.22
C ALA A 43 -2.10 13.16 6.51
N ALA A 44 -1.76 13.94 5.48
CA ALA A 44 -1.18 15.27 5.66
C ALA A 44 -2.14 16.28 6.32
N ALA A 45 -3.45 16.16 6.08
CA ALA A 45 -4.45 17.07 6.64
C ALA A 45 -4.71 16.83 8.14
N TYR A 46 -4.67 15.56 8.58
CA TYR A 46 -5.07 15.18 9.94
C TYR A 46 -3.92 14.73 10.84
N ASP A 47 -2.77 14.38 10.28
CA ASP A 47 -1.54 14.01 11.00
C ASP A 47 -0.35 14.79 10.43
N PRO A 48 -0.32 16.13 10.60
CA PRO A 48 0.71 16.99 10.01
C PRO A 48 2.13 16.68 10.53
N ASP A 49 2.23 16.21 11.77
CA ASP A 49 3.50 15.79 12.40
C ASP A 49 3.88 14.34 12.05
N ALA A 50 3.05 13.67 11.24
CA ALA A 50 3.26 12.32 10.74
C ALA A 50 3.51 11.29 11.86
N VAL A 51 2.84 11.46 13.01
CA VAL A 51 2.96 10.63 14.21
C VAL A 51 2.76 9.16 13.87
N PHE A 52 1.74 8.81 13.08
CA PHE A 52 1.47 7.41 12.73
C PHE A 52 2.38 6.88 11.61
N GLN A 53 2.97 7.78 10.82
CA GLN A 53 3.96 7.39 9.81
C GLN A 53 5.33 7.13 10.43
N ASN A 54 5.65 7.83 11.54
CA ASN A 54 6.98 7.83 12.15
C ASN A 54 7.07 6.96 13.41
N LEU A 55 6.12 7.09 14.34
CA LEU A 55 6.23 6.50 15.67
C LEU A 55 5.59 5.11 15.79
N MET A 56 4.70 4.74 14.87
CA MET A 56 4.10 3.40 14.86
C MET A 56 5.04 2.41 14.14
N PRO A 57 5.62 1.42 14.85
CA PRO A 57 6.69 0.57 14.32
C PRO A 57 6.21 -0.42 13.25
N ALA A 58 4.94 -0.80 13.27
CA ALA A 58 4.36 -1.78 12.36
C ALA A 58 3.43 -1.15 11.31
N GLY A 59 2.93 -2.00 10.40
CA GLY A 59 1.91 -1.65 9.41
C GLY A 59 2.44 -0.94 8.16
N PHE A 60 1.61 -0.92 7.13
CA PHE A 60 1.91 -0.27 5.86
C PHE A 60 1.77 1.25 6.01
N LYS A 61 2.80 1.99 5.60
CA LYS A 61 2.83 3.44 5.68
C LYS A 61 2.48 4.05 4.34
N VAL A 62 1.49 4.94 4.31
CA VAL A 62 1.13 5.69 3.11
C VAL A 62 2.26 6.60 2.63
N SER A 63 3.11 7.08 3.54
CA SER A 63 4.32 7.85 3.18
C SER A 63 5.40 7.01 2.48
N ARG A 64 5.39 5.68 2.67
CA ARG A 64 6.36 4.75 2.07
C ARG A 64 5.79 3.96 0.89
N ALA A 65 4.53 4.21 0.53
CA ALA A 65 3.89 3.59 -0.61
C ALA A 65 4.38 4.24 -1.92
N ASN A 66 5.38 3.60 -2.53
CA ASN A 66 5.95 3.94 -3.83
C ASN A 66 5.42 2.97 -4.88
N CYS A 67 4.32 3.37 -5.52
CA CYS A 67 3.59 2.55 -6.48
C CYS A 67 3.83 3.07 -7.90
N SER A 68 4.16 2.17 -8.81
CA SER A 68 4.15 2.46 -10.25
C SER A 68 2.80 2.01 -10.80
N PHE A 69 1.98 2.97 -11.20
CA PHE A 69 0.75 2.69 -11.93
C PHE A 69 1.13 2.62 -13.41
N GLY A 70 1.03 1.42 -13.98
CA GLY A 70 1.24 1.17 -15.41
C GLY A 70 0.04 1.59 -16.24
#